data_AF-A0A644W7G8-F1
#
_entry.id   AF-A0A644W7G8-F1
#
_cell.length_a   1.000
_cell.length_b   1.000
_cell.length_c   1.000
_cell.angle_alpha   90.00
_cell.angle_beta   90.00
_cell.angle_gamma   90.00
#
_symmetry.space_group_name_H-M   'P 1'
#
loop_
_entity.id
_entity.type
_entity.pdbx_description
1 polymer ?
#
loop_
_entity_poly.entity_id
_entity_poly.type
_entity_poly.pdbx_seq_one_letter_code
_entity_poly.pdbx_strand_id
1 'polypeptide(L)'
;MSEPGTEYLRRIKFSCPVCLNSITEKVWVNDTRDLKLATLNCPVCGSPTMRIDSPDDDIQFFAYLDMRRSISERMTEQMEDTYDYL
;
A
#
# COMPACT_ATOMS: atom_id res chain seq x y z
N MET A 1 20.03 -27.69 12.10
CA MET A 1 19.31 -27.45 13.38
C MET A 1 18.80 -26.03 13.32
N SER A 2 17.50 -25.86 13.07
CA SER A 2 16.86 -24.54 13.05
C SER A 2 16.65 -24.13 14.50
N GLU A 3 17.30 -23.06 14.96
CA GLU A 3 16.98 -22.47 16.26
C GLU A 3 15.48 -22.10 16.27
N PRO A 4 14.76 -22.31 17.38
CA PRO A 4 13.37 -21.91 17.48
C PRO A 4 13.33 -20.37 17.48
N GLY A 5 13.15 -19.78 16.30
CA GLY A 5 12.87 -18.36 16.17
C GLY A 5 11.55 -18.06 16.85
N THR A 6 11.54 -17.11 17.78
CA THR A 6 10.32 -16.65 18.43
C THR A 6 9.40 -16.04 17.37
N GLU A 7 8.33 -16.74 16.99
CA GLU A 7 7.32 -16.18 16.09
C GLU A 7 6.45 -15.19 16.87
N TYR A 8 6.29 -13.97 16.34
CA TYR A 8 5.46 -12.94 16.94
C TYR A 8 4.17 -12.78 16.14
N LEU A 9 3.03 -12.84 16.83
CA LEU A 9 1.75 -12.49 16.24
C LEU A 9 1.55 -10.98 16.29
N ARG A 10 1.52 -10.33 15.12
CA ARG A 10 1.23 -8.89 14.99
C ARG A 10 -0.08 -8.66 14.27
N ARG A 11 -0.83 -7.68 14.76
CA ARG A 11 -1.98 -7.13 14.04
C ARG A 11 -1.47 -5.95 13.23
N ILE A 12 -1.65 -5.99 11.91
CA ILE A 12 -1.15 -4.98 10.97
C ILE A 12 -2.34 -4.39 10.23
N LYS A 13 -2.37 -3.06 10.12
CA LYS A 13 -3.35 -2.36 9.29
C LYS A 13 -2.78 -2.10 7.89
N PHE A 14 -3.59 -2.38 6.88
CA PHE A 14 -3.32 -2.10 5.48
C PHE A 14 -4.39 -1.17 4.92
N SER A 15 -4.01 -0.30 3.99
CA SER A 15 -4.92 0.57 3.26
C SER A 15 -4.69 0.48 1.77
N CYS A 16 -5.77 0.44 1.01
CA CYS A 16 -5.71 0.46 -0.44
C CYS A 16 -5.56 1.90 -0.94
N PRO A 17 -4.49 2.25 -1.68
CA PRO A 17 -4.35 3.59 -2.22
C PRO A 17 -5.29 3.86 -3.41
N VAL A 18 -6.10 2.87 -3.83
CA VAL A 18 -7.03 2.97 -4.96
C VAL A 18 -8.45 3.30 -4.50
N CYS A 19 -9.03 2.43 -3.67
CA CYS A 19 -10.41 2.59 -3.18
C CYS A 19 -10.49 3.05 -1.71
N LEU A 20 -9.34 3.32 -1.07
CA LEU A 20 -9.22 3.75 0.34
C LEU A 20 -9.78 2.76 1.36
N ASN A 21 -10.11 1.53 0.93
CA ASN A 21 -10.52 0.48 1.85
C ASN A 21 -9.35 0.09 2.77
N SER A 22 -9.64 0.00 4.07
CA SER A 22 -8.69 -0.46 5.07
C SER A 22 -9.01 -1.87 5.53
N ILE A 23 -7.96 -2.66 5.77
CA ILE A 23 -8.04 -4.05 6.23
C ILE A 23 -7.13 -4.17 7.42
N THR A 24 -7.43 -5.08 8.33
CA THR A 24 -6.54 -5.37 9.45
C THR A 24 -6.36 -6.86 9.57
N GLU A 25 -5.13 -7.33 9.34
CA GLU A 25 -4.79 -8.74 9.31
C GLU A 25 -3.92 -9.10 10.52
N LYS A 26 -3.97 -10.36 10.95
CA LYS A 26 -3.03 -10.93 11.91
C LYS A 26 -1.96 -11.70 11.14
N VAL A 27 -0.72 -11.30 11.28
CA VAL A 27 0.43 -11.89 10.57
C VAL A 27 1.39 -12.44 11.61
N TRP A 28 1.82 -13.68 11.39
CA TRP A 28 2.93 -14.29 12.12
C TRP A 28 4.23 -13.83 11.46
N VAL A 29 5.13 -13.25 12.24
CA VAL A 29 6.44 -12.81 11.75
C VAL A 29 7.55 -13.40 12.59
N ASN A 30 8.62 -13.85 11.91
CA ASN A 30 9.81 -14.37 12.55
C ASN A 30 10.74 -13.23 12.99
N ASP A 31 10.83 -12.17 12.18
CA ASP A 31 11.51 -10.93 12.51
C ASP A 31 10.58 -9.73 12.31
N THR A 32 10.69 -8.73 13.19
CA THR A 32 10.07 -7.41 13.01
C THR A 32 10.41 -6.74 11.67
N ARG A 33 11.56 -7.06 11.06
CA ARG A 33 11.95 -6.58 9.73
C ARG A 33 11.06 -7.14 8.62
N ASP A 34 10.52 -8.34 8.80
CA ASP A 34 9.64 -9.00 7.82
C ASP A 34 8.27 -8.33 7.72
N LEU A 35 7.90 -7.52 8.73
CA LEU A 35 6.67 -6.71 8.71
C LEU A 35 6.62 -5.72 7.54
N LYS A 36 7.76 -5.35 6.95
CA LYS A 36 7.82 -4.49 5.76
C LYS A 36 7.57 -5.24 4.45
N LEU A 37 7.71 -6.56 4.46
CA LEU A 37 7.51 -7.43 3.29
C LEU A 37 6.07 -7.96 3.20
N ALA A 38 5.30 -7.84 4.29
CA ALA A 38 3.89 -8.22 4.30
C ALA A 38 3.12 -7.38 3.27
N THR A 39 2.62 -8.03 2.24
CA THR A 39 1.81 -7.42 1.18
C THR A 39 0.48 -8.15 1.10
N LEU A 40 -0.59 -7.39 0.96
CA LEU A 40 -1.95 -7.90 0.82
C LEU A 40 -2.62 -7.20 -0.35
N ASN A 41 -3.42 -7.94 -1.11
CA ASN A 41 -4.26 -7.35 -2.14
C ASN A 41 -5.57 -6.88 -1.52
N CYS A 42 -6.10 -5.76 -2.02
CA CYS A 42 -7.37 -5.23 -1.57
C CYS A 42 -8.50 -6.20 -1.97
N PRO A 43 -9.38 -6.62 -1.05
CA PRO A 43 -10.48 -7.52 -1.36
C PRO A 43 -11.58 -6.84 -2.18
N VAL A 44 -11.58 -5.50 -2.27
CA VAL A 44 -12.58 -4.72 -3.01
C VAL A 44 -12.19 -4.56 -4.48
N CYS A 45 -10.97 -4.10 -4.75
CA CYS A 45 -10.53 -3.75 -6.12
C CYS A 45 -9.33 -4.56 -6.62
N GLY A 46 -8.82 -5.50 -5.82
CA GLY A 46 -7.67 -6.35 -6.18
C GLY A 46 -6.31 -5.64 -6.16
N SER A 47 -6.27 -4.32 -6.03
CA SER A 47 -5.02 -3.54 -6.06
C SER A 47 -4.14 -3.82 -4.85
N PRO A 48 -2.81 -3.71 -4.98
CA PRO A 48 -1.90 -3.87 -3.85
C PRO A 48 -2.20 -2.84 -2.76
N THR A 49 -2.22 -3.29 -1.51
CA THR A 49 -2.38 -2.42 -0.34
C THR A 49 -1.03 -2.00 0.22
N MET A 50 -1.03 -0.88 0.93
CA MET A 50 0.13 -0.39 1.67
C MET A 50 -0.13 -0.56 3.16
N ARG A 51 0.93 -0.86 3.92
CA ARG A 51 0.86 -0.85 5.37
C ARG A 51 0.62 0.57 5.88
N ILE A 52 -0.14 0.72 6.96
CA ILE A 52 -0.41 1.97 7.68
C ILE A 52 -0.46 1.70 9.20
N ASP A 53 0.62 1.14 9.74
CA ASP A 53 0.71 0.71 11.15
C ASP A 53 1.57 1.65 12.00
N SER A 54 2.28 2.58 11.36
CA SER A 54 3.14 3.58 12.01
C SER A 54 2.99 4.96 11.35
N PRO A 55 3.37 6.05 12.06
CA PRO A 55 3.30 7.41 11.48
C PRO A 55 4.09 7.57 10.19
N ASP A 56 5.24 6.88 10.07
CA ASP A 56 6.05 6.90 8.85
C ASP A 56 5.31 6.22 7.68
N ASP A 57 4.58 5.13 7.97
CA ASP A 57 3.76 4.46 6.96
C ASP A 57 2.62 5.37 6.49
N ASP A 58 1.99 6.13 7.39
CA ASP A 58 0.95 7.10 7.04
C ASP A 58 1.52 8.18 6.11
N ILE A 59 2.69 8.73 6.42
CA ILE A 59 3.38 9.72 5.57
C ILE A 59 3.63 9.13 4.17
N GLN A 60 4.14 7.91 4.09
CA GLN A 60 4.39 7.23 2.82
C GLN A 60 3.09 6.98 2.04
N PHE A 61 2.02 6.61 2.74
CA PHE A 61 0.72 6.39 2.13
C PHE A 61 0.16 7.68 1.52
N PHE A 62 0.21 8.79 2.25
CA PHE A 62 -0.25 10.08 1.73
C PHE A 62 0.63 10.62 0.61
N ALA A 63 1.95 10.47 0.71
CA ALA A 63 2.86 10.83 -0.38
C ALA A 63 2.58 10.02 -1.65
N TYR A 64 2.26 8.72 -1.52
CA TYR A 64 1.88 7.88 -2.66
C TYR A 64 0.55 8.31 -3.27
N LEU A 65 -0.45 8.66 -2.45
CA LEU A 65 -1.73 9.18 -2.94
C LEU A 65 -1.55 10.48 -3.74
N ASP A 66 -0.73 11.40 -3.23
CA ASP A 66 -0.45 12.67 -3.89
C ASP A 66 0.28 12.47 -5.23
N MET A 67 1.34 11.63 -5.24
CA MET A 67 2.04 11.25 -6.46
C MET A 67 1.09 10.64 -7.50
N ARG A 68 0.23 9.71 -7.08
CA ARG A 68 -0.72 9.04 -7.98
C ARG A 68 -1.70 10.03 -8.59
N ARG A 69 -2.19 10.99 -7.80
CA ARG A 69 -3.05 12.07 -8.27
C ARG A 69 -2.34 12.93 -9.30
N SER A 70 -1.12 13.39 -9.00
CA SER A 70 -0.32 14.21 -9.91
C SER A 70 -0.05 13.51 -11.25
N ILE A 71 0.25 12.20 -11.23
CA ILE A 71 0.41 11.41 -12.46
C ILE A 71 -0.90 11.37 -13.25
N SER A 72 -2.03 11.13 -12.58
CA SER A 72 -3.34 11.06 -13.25
C SER A 72 -3.75 12.40 -13.88
N GLU A 73 -3.45 13.52 -13.22
CA GLU A 73 -3.68 14.87 -13.75
C GLU A 73 -2.85 15.10 -15.01
N ARG A 74 -1.55 14.79 -14.95
CA ARG A 74 -0.65 14.90 -16.12
C ARG A 74 -1.02 13.98 -17.28
N MET A 75 -1.52 12.78 -17.00
CA MET A 75 -2.03 11.88 -18.05
C MET A 75 -3.27 12.45 -18.72
N THR A 76 -4.17 13.08 -17.95
CA THR A 76 -5.37 13.73 -18.49
C THR A 76 -5.00 14.88 -19.40
N GLU A 77 -4.09 15.76 -18.98
CA GLU A 77 -3.57 16.87 -19.81
C GLU A 77 -3.02 16.36 -21.14
N GLN A 78 -2.20 15.31 -21.12
CA GLN A 78 -1.66 14.71 -22.36
C GLN A 78 -2.73 14.11 -23.26
N MET A 79 -3.80 13.55 -22.69
CA MET A 79 -4.92 13.03 -23.47
C MET A 79 -5.70 14.17 -24.12
N GLU A 80 -6.01 15.25 -23.39
CA GLU A 80 -6.67 16.44 -23.93
C GLU A 80 -5.86 17.05 -25.09
N ASP A 81 -4.55 17.26 -24.90
CA ASP A 81 -3.66 17.71 -25.97
C ASP A 81 -3.75 16.79 -27.20
N THR A 82 -3.73 15.47 -26.99
CA THR A 82 -3.77 14.49 -28.10
C THR A 82 -5.10 14.49 -28.84
N TYR A 83 -6.22 14.68 -28.13
CA TYR A 83 -7.55 14.73 -28.74
C TYR A 83 -7.79 16.06 -29.48
N ASP A 84 -7.19 17.16 -29.07
CA ASP A 84 -7.26 18.45 -29.78
C ASP A 84 -6.54 18.44 -31.14
N TYR A 85 -5.60 17.51 -31.35
CA TYR A 85 -4.88 17.33 -32.63
C TYR A 85 -5.57 16.35 -33.61
N LEU A 86 -6.65 15.66 -33.21
CA LEU A 86 -7.41 14.70 -34.03
C LEU A 86 -8.71 15.30 -34.57
#